data_AF-A0A368NW68-F1
#
_entry.id   AF-A0A368NW68-F1
#
_cell.length_a   1.000
_cell.length_b   1.000
_cell.length_c   1.000
_cell.angle_alpha   90.00
_cell.angle_beta   90.00
_cell.angle_gamma   90.00
#
_symmetry.space_group_name_H-M   'P 1'
#
loop_
_entity.id
_entity.type
_entity.pdbx_description
1 polymer ?
#
loop_
_entity_poly.entity_id
_entity_poly.type
_entity_poly.pdbx_seq_one_letter_code
_entity_poly.pdbx_strand_id
1 'polypeptide(L)'
;MKTVRLTAAQALVRYLANQMTPEGVPFIAGVWAIFGHGNVAGLGEALQGAKDSITTWRGQNEQSMAHAAIAYAKQLGRRRAMAVTSSIGPGALNMVTAAALAHVNRLPVLLLPGDVFANRGPDPVLQQVEDFNDGVMSANDCFRPVSRYFDRISRPEHLLTALPRAFRTMTDPADCGPVTLAFCQDTQAEAYDYPESFFAPKIWHIRRPQPDAFELESAIAAIKSAKNPVIVAGGGVHFSGATQTLLDFATKHQIPVVETQAGKSALPWDDTLNFGPVGVTGAASANTICEGADLVIGVGTRFQDFTTGSWALFKNPNRKILALNVQPYDSAKHDALPLVADAKIGLELISSALGDHRFAAPEAGLKADWFAKADAVTAPPKDGNSLPTDMQVIGAVQRTSRDNTVVMCAAGTMPGELHQLWKSKLPLSYHMEYGFSCMGYEIAGGMGIKMAEPERDVIVMVGDGSYMMMNSELVTACALGVKITVVITDNRGYGCINRLQMGTGGAEFNNLYAHTSHIHAPQIDFAAHARAMGADSRKVTTIAELEAALNSAREATRPTVIVIDTDPYPTPEAGGYWWDVAVPEVSDRNEVQQARARYEAALKERH
;
A
#
# COMPACT_ATOMS: atom_id res chain seq x y z
N MET A 1 4.18 45.95 -0.86
CA MET A 1 4.54 44.56 -0.50
C MET A 1 5.78 44.20 -1.32
N LYS A 2 6.83 43.62 -0.73
CA LYS A 2 7.99 43.18 -1.52
C LYS A 2 7.60 41.96 -2.35
N THR A 3 7.95 41.97 -3.63
CA THR A 3 7.68 40.89 -4.57
C THR A 3 8.98 40.43 -5.21
N VAL A 4 8.97 39.19 -5.69
CA VAL A 4 10.03 38.60 -6.51
C VAL A 4 9.42 38.09 -7.81
N ARG A 5 10.05 38.44 -8.92
CA ARG A 5 9.61 38.03 -10.25
C ARG A 5 10.17 36.65 -10.56
N LEU A 6 9.29 35.67 -10.77
CA LEU A 6 9.65 34.28 -11.10
C LEU A 6 8.67 33.74 -12.13
N THR A 7 9.10 32.77 -12.94
CA THR A 7 8.14 31.93 -13.69
C THR A 7 7.28 31.12 -12.72
N ALA A 8 6.09 30.68 -13.14
CA ALA A 8 5.25 29.85 -12.29
C ALA A 8 5.95 28.53 -11.90
N ALA A 9 6.71 27.91 -12.82
CA ALA A 9 7.50 26.73 -12.51
C ALA A 9 8.59 27.01 -11.46
N GLN A 10 9.34 28.12 -11.59
CA GLN A 10 10.33 28.54 -10.59
C GLN A 10 9.69 28.82 -9.23
N ALA A 11 8.52 29.46 -9.21
CA ALA A 11 7.77 29.70 -7.98
C ALA A 11 7.30 28.39 -7.32
N LEU A 12 6.78 27.44 -8.09
CA LEU A 12 6.40 26.12 -7.57
C LEU A 12 7.61 25.42 -6.93
N VAL A 13 8.72 25.28 -7.66
CA VAL A 13 9.92 24.59 -7.17
C VAL A 13 10.50 25.27 -5.93
N ARG A 14 10.58 26.61 -5.93
CA ARG A 14 11.03 27.38 -4.77
C ARG A 14 10.09 27.22 -3.58
N TYR A 15 8.78 27.15 -3.79
CA TYR A 15 7.81 26.90 -2.71
C TYR A 15 8.04 25.52 -2.09
N LEU A 16 8.16 24.47 -2.91
CA LEU A 16 8.37 23.09 -2.45
C LEU A 16 9.62 22.96 -1.58
N ALA A 17 10.73 23.61 -1.96
CA ALA A 17 12.00 23.58 -1.23
C ALA A 17 11.90 24.17 0.19
N ASN A 18 10.91 25.03 0.42
CA ASN A 18 10.71 25.74 1.69
C ASN A 18 9.62 25.10 2.57
N GLN A 19 9.04 23.96 2.17
CA GLN A 19 8.06 23.26 3.00
C GLN A 19 8.76 22.16 3.81
N MET A 20 8.80 22.34 5.13
CA MET A 20 9.63 21.55 6.05
C MET A 20 8.78 20.67 6.96
N THR A 21 9.34 19.56 7.39
CA THR A 21 8.84 18.77 8.52
C THR A 21 9.33 19.38 9.85
N PRO A 22 8.78 18.97 11.01
CA PRO A 22 9.26 19.43 12.32
C PRO A 22 10.74 19.11 12.59
N GLU A 23 11.30 18.10 11.92
CA GLU A 23 12.71 17.72 12.01
C GLU A 23 13.63 18.60 11.15
N GLY A 24 13.10 19.62 10.47
CA GLY A 24 13.90 20.56 9.69
C GLY A 24 14.36 20.01 8.34
N VAL A 25 13.76 18.94 7.83
CA VAL A 25 14.00 18.41 6.47
C VAL A 25 12.83 18.73 5.53
N PRO A 26 13.02 18.79 4.21
CA PRO A 26 11.92 19.05 3.28
C PRO A 26 10.83 17.97 3.34
N PHE A 27 9.56 18.39 3.36
CA PHE A 27 8.41 17.48 3.29
C PHE A 27 8.35 16.76 1.94
N ILE A 28 8.58 17.49 0.84
CA ILE A 28 8.79 16.89 -0.49
C ILE A 28 10.27 16.55 -0.62
N ALA A 29 10.60 15.27 -0.55
CA ALA A 29 11.98 14.79 -0.54
C ALA A 29 12.71 14.95 -1.89
N GLY A 30 11.96 15.09 -2.97
CA GLY A 30 12.46 15.31 -4.33
C GLY A 30 11.35 15.12 -5.36
N VAL A 31 11.72 15.22 -6.63
CA VAL A 31 10.80 15.15 -7.76
C VAL A 31 11.22 14.04 -8.72
N TRP A 32 10.30 13.14 -9.01
CA TRP A 32 10.44 12.22 -10.13
C TRP A 32 9.96 12.88 -11.42
N ALA A 33 10.76 12.80 -12.48
CA ALA A 33 10.46 13.47 -13.74
C ALA A 33 10.81 12.60 -14.95
N ILE A 34 9.83 12.47 -15.84
CA ILE A 34 10.08 12.22 -17.27
C ILE A 34 9.69 13.52 -17.98
N PHE A 35 10.65 14.06 -18.72
CA PHE A 35 10.46 15.31 -19.44
C PHE A 35 9.94 15.06 -20.85
N GLY A 36 8.86 15.77 -21.20
CA GLY A 36 8.36 15.93 -22.56
C GLY A 36 7.98 17.39 -22.80
N HIS A 37 7.43 17.72 -23.96
CA HIS A 37 7.08 19.11 -24.27
C HIS A 37 6.11 19.72 -23.25
N GLY A 38 5.31 18.89 -22.57
CA GLY A 38 4.35 19.27 -21.54
C GLY A 38 4.94 19.88 -20.26
N ASN A 39 6.21 19.63 -19.96
CA ASN A 39 6.83 20.05 -18.69
C ASN A 39 8.31 20.46 -18.81
N VAL A 40 9.03 20.08 -19.88
CA VAL A 40 10.48 20.29 -19.99
C VAL A 40 10.88 21.77 -20.03
N ALA A 41 10.12 22.60 -20.75
CA ALA A 41 10.48 24.00 -20.97
C ALA A 41 10.28 24.87 -19.72
N GLY A 42 9.27 24.55 -18.91
CA GLY A 42 8.97 25.25 -17.66
C GLY A 42 9.56 24.54 -16.44
N LEU A 43 8.97 23.40 -16.05
CA LEU A 43 9.43 22.63 -14.88
C LEU A 43 10.86 22.10 -15.05
N GLY A 44 11.26 21.67 -16.23
CA GLY A 44 12.64 21.20 -16.47
C GLY A 44 13.70 22.29 -16.24
N GLU A 45 13.45 23.52 -16.71
CA GLU A 45 14.30 24.69 -16.42
C GLU A 45 14.35 24.98 -14.92
N ALA A 46 13.20 25.05 -14.25
CA ALA A 46 13.10 25.37 -12.83
C ALA A 46 13.80 24.31 -11.95
N LEU A 47 13.62 23.02 -12.25
CA LEU A 47 14.25 21.92 -11.52
C LEU A 47 15.76 21.89 -11.74
N GLN A 48 16.24 22.19 -12.95
CA GLN A 48 17.68 22.31 -13.21
C GLN A 48 18.29 23.45 -12.40
N GLY A 49 17.61 24.60 -12.34
CA GLY A 49 18.05 25.76 -11.54
C GLY A 49 18.05 25.49 -10.02
N ALA A 50 17.19 24.58 -9.55
CA ALA A 50 17.08 24.20 -8.15
C ALA A 50 17.78 22.88 -7.78
N LYS A 51 18.62 22.31 -8.66
CA LYS A 51 19.22 20.97 -8.49
C LYS A 51 20.01 20.78 -7.18
N ASP A 52 20.53 21.86 -6.61
CA ASP A 52 21.29 21.83 -5.34
C ASP A 52 20.37 21.84 -4.10
N SER A 53 19.08 22.15 -4.28
CA SER A 53 18.07 22.23 -3.21
C SER A 53 17.01 21.13 -3.31
N ILE A 54 16.69 20.66 -4.52
CA ILE A 54 15.70 19.62 -4.79
C ILE A 54 16.31 18.60 -5.74
N THR A 55 16.43 17.35 -5.28
CA THR A 55 16.86 16.25 -6.12
C THR A 55 15.78 15.90 -7.14
N THR A 56 16.18 15.74 -8.40
CA THR A 56 15.32 15.24 -9.47
C THR A 56 15.79 13.84 -9.89
N TRP A 57 14.88 12.87 -9.85
CA TRP A 57 15.14 11.51 -10.32
C TRP A 57 14.38 11.21 -11.60
N ARG A 58 14.88 10.25 -12.38
CA ARG A 58 14.23 9.76 -13.59
C ARG A 58 13.91 8.27 -13.42
N GLY A 59 12.66 7.88 -13.63
CA GLY A 59 12.24 6.49 -13.81
C GLY A 59 12.09 6.11 -15.29
N GLN A 60 11.51 4.94 -15.55
CA GLN A 60 11.25 4.46 -16.91
C GLN A 60 9.77 4.60 -17.34
N ASN A 61 8.87 4.81 -16.38
CA ASN A 61 7.44 5.03 -16.61
C ASN A 61 6.85 5.90 -15.49
N GLU A 62 5.88 6.76 -15.81
CA GLU A 62 5.31 7.69 -14.83
C GLU A 62 4.52 6.99 -13.71
N GLN A 63 3.88 5.86 -14.01
CA GLN A 63 3.21 5.03 -13.00
C GLN A 63 4.21 4.50 -11.97
N SER A 64 5.34 3.96 -12.41
CA SER A 64 6.34 3.41 -11.48
C SER A 64 7.07 4.49 -10.68
N MET A 65 7.34 5.65 -11.28
CA MET A 65 7.84 6.82 -10.54
C MET A 65 6.90 7.18 -9.39
N ALA A 66 5.59 7.19 -9.65
CA ALA A 66 4.58 7.42 -8.61
C ALA A 66 4.52 6.28 -7.60
N HIS A 67 4.63 5.02 -8.00
CA HIS A 67 4.70 3.89 -7.07
C HIS A 67 5.88 3.99 -6.09
N ALA A 68 7.07 4.37 -6.57
CA ALA A 68 8.24 4.62 -5.72
C ALA A 68 7.99 5.77 -4.73
N ALA A 69 7.42 6.88 -5.20
CA ALA A 69 7.03 8.02 -4.36
C ALA A 69 6.02 7.62 -3.27
N ILE A 70 5.03 6.81 -3.61
CA ILE A 70 3.98 6.35 -2.70
C ILE A 70 4.56 5.39 -1.64
N ALA A 71 5.42 4.46 -2.05
CA ALA A 71 6.08 3.54 -1.12
C ALA A 71 6.99 4.27 -0.13
N TYR A 72 7.74 5.26 -0.62
CA TYR A 72 8.56 6.15 0.22
C TYR A 72 7.70 6.83 1.29
N ALA A 73 6.58 7.44 0.90
CA ALA A 73 5.67 8.12 1.81
C ALA A 73 5.05 7.16 2.83
N LYS A 74 4.64 5.96 2.39
CA LYS A 74 4.07 4.92 3.26
C LYS A 74 5.09 4.43 4.28
N GLN A 75 6.32 4.14 3.85
CA GLN A 75 7.38 3.66 4.74
C GLN A 75 7.75 4.69 5.81
N LEU A 76 7.67 5.99 5.49
CA LEU A 76 7.91 7.05 6.48
C LEU A 76 6.69 7.40 7.34
N GLY A 77 5.58 6.67 7.20
CA GLY A 77 4.36 6.92 7.95
C GLY A 77 3.71 8.26 7.59
N ARG A 78 3.75 8.66 6.30
CA ARG A 78 3.22 9.92 5.74
C ARG A 78 3.91 11.20 6.21
N ARG A 79 5.02 11.10 6.95
CA ARG A 79 5.78 12.27 7.45
C ARG A 79 6.50 13.05 6.36
N ARG A 80 6.77 12.39 5.23
CA ARG A 80 7.34 12.98 4.02
C ARG A 80 6.65 12.40 2.80
N ALA A 81 6.74 13.10 1.68
CA ALA A 81 6.22 12.69 0.38
C ALA A 81 7.23 13.01 -0.72
N MET A 82 6.89 12.67 -1.95
CA MET A 82 7.62 13.07 -3.16
C MET A 82 6.64 13.65 -4.17
N ALA A 83 7.17 14.39 -5.14
CA ALA A 83 6.40 14.85 -6.29
C ALA A 83 6.75 14.04 -7.54
N VAL A 84 5.81 13.98 -8.49
CA VAL A 84 5.99 13.33 -9.79
C VAL A 84 5.47 14.24 -10.87
N THR A 85 6.28 14.54 -11.88
CA THR A 85 5.88 15.31 -13.05
C THR A 85 5.99 14.49 -14.32
N SER A 86 5.07 14.75 -15.23
CA SER A 86 5.00 14.15 -16.56
C SER A 86 4.75 15.24 -17.61
N SER A 87 4.92 14.87 -18.88
CA SER A 87 4.31 15.62 -19.99
C SER A 87 2.77 15.61 -19.88
N ILE A 88 2.09 16.19 -20.86
CA ILE A 88 0.64 16.10 -21.07
C ILE A 88 0.24 14.72 -21.64
N GLY A 89 -1.05 14.40 -21.63
CA GLY A 89 -1.64 13.32 -22.43
C GLY A 89 -1.23 11.94 -21.89
N PRO A 90 -0.61 11.05 -22.69
CA PRO A 90 -0.32 9.69 -22.26
C PRO A 90 0.60 9.62 -21.03
N GLY A 91 1.61 10.49 -20.94
CA GLY A 91 2.51 10.53 -19.77
C GLY A 91 1.76 10.91 -18.49
N ALA A 92 0.76 11.79 -18.59
CA ALA A 92 -0.13 12.10 -17.47
C ALA A 92 -1.04 10.91 -17.15
N LEU A 93 -1.70 10.31 -18.15
CA LEU A 93 -2.61 9.18 -17.94
C LEU A 93 -1.94 7.97 -17.29
N ASN A 94 -0.64 7.74 -17.55
CA ASN A 94 0.14 6.70 -16.86
C ASN A 94 0.12 6.85 -15.32
N MET A 95 -0.01 8.07 -14.77
CA MET A 95 -0.06 8.27 -13.32
C MET A 95 -1.45 8.08 -12.70
N VAL A 96 -2.53 7.96 -13.49
CA VAL A 96 -3.90 7.88 -12.95
C VAL A 96 -4.09 6.62 -12.08
N THR A 97 -3.53 5.48 -12.49
CA THR A 97 -3.55 4.24 -11.70
C THR A 97 -2.82 4.41 -10.36
N ALA A 98 -1.67 5.07 -10.37
CA ALA A 98 -0.91 5.34 -9.14
C ALA A 98 -1.62 6.36 -8.23
N ALA A 99 -2.31 7.35 -8.82
CA ALA A 99 -3.18 8.24 -8.07
C ALA A 99 -4.31 7.47 -7.37
N ALA A 100 -4.98 6.55 -8.07
CA ALA A 100 -6.01 5.70 -7.48
C ALA A 100 -5.46 4.87 -6.31
N LEU A 101 -4.29 4.25 -6.50
CA LEU A 101 -3.58 3.49 -5.47
C LEU A 101 -3.30 4.36 -4.23
N ALA A 102 -2.72 5.55 -4.41
CA ALA A 102 -2.46 6.50 -3.33
C ALA A 102 -3.76 6.96 -2.65
N HIS A 103 -4.83 7.19 -3.42
CA HIS A 103 -6.12 7.63 -2.92
C HIS A 103 -6.75 6.57 -2.01
N VAL A 104 -6.80 5.33 -2.49
CA VAL A 104 -7.31 4.19 -1.73
C VAL A 104 -6.48 3.98 -0.48
N ASN A 105 -5.14 4.03 -0.57
CA ASN A 105 -4.28 3.85 0.60
C ASN A 105 -4.19 5.10 1.50
N ARG A 106 -4.74 6.25 1.08
CA ARG A 106 -4.65 7.56 1.74
C ARG A 106 -3.21 8.02 1.97
N LEU A 107 -2.40 7.97 0.92
CA LEU A 107 -0.97 8.28 0.97
C LEU A 107 -0.68 9.60 0.25
N PRO A 108 0.20 10.45 0.80
CA PRO A 108 0.52 11.72 0.18
C PRO A 108 1.48 11.53 -0.99
N VAL A 109 1.11 12.10 -2.14
CA VAL A 109 1.96 12.25 -3.33
C VAL A 109 1.50 13.49 -4.08
N LEU A 110 2.43 14.29 -4.58
CA LEU A 110 2.13 15.48 -5.38
C LEU A 110 2.33 15.17 -6.86
N LEU A 111 1.25 15.12 -7.63
CA LEU A 111 1.26 14.88 -9.06
C LEU A 111 1.19 16.21 -9.80
N LEU A 112 2.13 16.42 -10.72
CA LEU A 112 2.31 17.64 -11.50
C LEU A 112 2.31 17.30 -13.01
N PRO A 113 1.21 16.75 -13.55
CA PRO A 113 1.13 16.50 -14.98
C PRO A 113 1.08 17.82 -15.74
N GLY A 114 1.80 17.90 -16.88
CA GLY A 114 1.58 18.98 -17.84
C GLY A 114 0.14 18.98 -18.35
N ASP A 115 -0.40 20.15 -18.67
CA ASP A 115 -1.76 20.30 -19.23
C ASP A 115 -1.73 21.12 -20.53
N VAL A 116 -2.90 21.29 -21.15
CA VAL A 116 -3.10 22.11 -22.35
C VAL A 116 -2.62 23.55 -22.15
N PHE A 117 -2.46 24.28 -23.25
CA PHE A 117 -2.15 25.71 -23.17
C PHE A 117 -3.38 26.48 -22.66
N ALA A 118 -3.22 27.20 -21.55
CA ALA A 118 -4.27 28.01 -20.96
C ALA A 118 -4.79 29.09 -21.94
N ASN A 119 -3.88 29.66 -22.74
CA ASN A 119 -4.21 30.67 -23.74
C ASN A 119 -4.79 30.10 -25.05
N ARG A 120 -4.75 28.77 -25.24
CA ARG A 120 -5.21 28.05 -26.45
C ARG A 120 -4.59 28.49 -27.77
N GLY A 121 -3.48 29.20 -27.76
CA GLY A 121 -2.82 29.66 -28.98
C GLY A 121 -2.43 28.50 -29.93
N PRO A 122 -1.84 27.41 -29.41
CA PRO A 122 -1.52 26.22 -30.21
C PRO A 122 -2.66 25.21 -30.36
N ASP A 123 -3.90 25.51 -29.96
CA ASP A 123 -4.99 24.53 -29.89
C ASP A 123 -5.33 23.88 -31.25
N PRO A 124 -5.44 22.53 -31.32
CA PRO A 124 -5.07 21.57 -30.29
C PRO A 124 -3.56 21.41 -30.16
N VAL A 125 -3.03 21.46 -28.92
CA VAL A 125 -1.61 21.15 -28.70
C VAL A 125 -1.36 19.66 -28.92
N LEU A 126 -0.15 19.29 -29.33
CA LEU A 126 0.28 17.88 -29.40
C LEU A 126 -0.08 17.15 -28.09
N GLN A 127 -0.62 15.93 -28.21
CA GLN A 127 -1.07 15.07 -27.08
C GLN A 127 -2.30 15.59 -26.29
N GLN A 128 -3.01 16.61 -26.77
CA GLN A 128 -4.32 17.01 -26.23
C GLN A 128 -5.42 16.00 -26.62
N VAL A 129 -6.39 15.80 -25.71
CA VAL A 129 -7.65 15.13 -26.05
C VAL A 129 -8.56 16.16 -26.72
N GLU A 130 -8.95 15.89 -27.96
CA GLU A 130 -9.91 16.73 -28.68
C GLU A 130 -11.34 16.30 -28.34
N ASP A 131 -12.09 17.18 -27.69
CA ASP A 131 -13.51 17.00 -27.43
C ASP A 131 -14.33 17.99 -28.27
N PHE A 132 -15.28 17.48 -29.04
CA PHE A 132 -16.09 18.30 -29.95
C PHE A 132 -17.16 19.14 -29.23
N ASN A 133 -17.46 18.83 -27.97
CA ASN A 133 -18.52 19.45 -27.18
C ASN A 133 -17.97 20.27 -26.00
N ASP A 134 -16.77 19.98 -25.51
CA ASP A 134 -16.14 20.65 -24.37
C ASP A 134 -14.69 21.12 -24.64
N GLY A 135 -14.54 22.41 -24.95
CA GLY A 135 -13.24 23.02 -25.20
C GLY A 135 -12.36 23.28 -23.96
N VAL A 136 -12.76 22.82 -22.75
CA VAL A 136 -11.89 22.84 -21.55
C VAL A 136 -11.49 21.46 -21.05
N MET A 137 -12.00 20.39 -21.68
CA MET A 137 -11.66 19.02 -21.28
C MET A 137 -10.20 18.71 -21.59
N SER A 138 -9.52 18.02 -20.67
CA SER A 138 -8.19 17.48 -20.92
C SER A 138 -8.05 16.08 -20.33
N ALA A 139 -7.01 15.35 -20.77
CA ALA A 139 -6.67 14.04 -20.21
C ALA A 139 -6.53 14.07 -18.67
N ASN A 140 -6.18 15.23 -18.11
CA ASN A 140 -5.99 15.38 -16.67
C ASN A 140 -7.32 15.37 -15.89
N ASP A 141 -8.49 15.52 -16.52
CA ASP A 141 -9.77 15.39 -15.83
C ASP A 141 -9.99 13.97 -15.27
N CYS A 142 -9.30 12.97 -15.82
CA CYS A 142 -9.25 11.60 -15.28
C CYS A 142 -8.67 11.50 -13.85
N PHE A 143 -7.92 12.51 -13.38
CA PHE A 143 -7.38 12.52 -12.02
C PHE A 143 -8.39 12.95 -10.97
N ARG A 144 -9.48 13.63 -11.34
CA ARG A 144 -10.49 14.15 -10.40
C ARG A 144 -11.04 13.09 -9.44
N PRO A 145 -11.50 11.91 -9.89
CA PRO A 145 -12.04 10.89 -8.99
C PRO A 145 -10.98 10.26 -8.07
N VAL A 146 -9.70 10.38 -8.44
CA VAL A 146 -8.58 9.69 -7.77
C VAL A 146 -7.61 10.67 -7.11
N SER A 147 -8.01 11.92 -6.92
CA SER A 147 -7.26 12.95 -6.19
C SER A 147 -8.07 13.40 -4.97
N ARG A 148 -7.42 13.62 -3.82
CA ARG A 148 -8.06 14.30 -2.69
C ARG A 148 -8.25 15.78 -2.97
N TYR A 149 -7.28 16.36 -3.67
CA TYR A 149 -7.36 17.71 -4.19
C TYR A 149 -6.86 17.73 -5.63
N PHE A 150 -7.70 18.21 -6.54
CA PHE A 150 -7.37 18.44 -7.94
C PHE A 150 -7.51 19.94 -8.23
N ASP A 151 -6.53 20.52 -8.90
CA ASP A 151 -6.60 21.88 -9.43
C ASP A 151 -5.92 21.98 -10.79
N ARG A 152 -6.36 22.93 -11.61
CA ARG A 152 -5.76 23.25 -12.91
C ARG A 152 -5.10 24.62 -12.84
N ILE A 153 -3.77 24.62 -12.92
CA ILE A 153 -2.94 25.81 -12.84
C ILE A 153 -2.81 26.42 -14.24
N SER A 154 -3.77 27.30 -14.58
CA SER A 154 -3.86 27.99 -15.87
C SER A 154 -3.43 29.47 -15.81
N ARG A 155 -3.05 29.97 -14.62
CA ARG A 155 -2.44 31.30 -14.41
C ARG A 155 -1.38 31.20 -13.29
N PRO A 156 -0.29 31.97 -13.34
CA PRO A 156 0.78 31.90 -12.34
C PRO A 156 0.28 32.10 -10.89
N GLU A 157 -0.60 33.08 -10.67
CA GLU A 157 -1.13 33.41 -9.35
C GLU A 157 -2.03 32.33 -8.74
N HIS A 158 -2.51 31.34 -9.49
CA HIS A 158 -3.26 30.21 -8.94
C HIS A 158 -2.43 29.46 -7.88
N LEU A 159 -1.11 29.40 -8.06
CA LEU A 159 -0.19 28.76 -7.12
C LEU A 159 -0.29 29.30 -5.69
N LEU A 160 -0.63 30.60 -5.52
CA LEU A 160 -0.79 31.25 -4.21
C LEU A 160 -1.87 30.59 -3.34
N THR A 161 -2.85 29.93 -3.97
CA THR A 161 -3.93 29.22 -3.26
C THR A 161 -3.81 27.71 -3.38
N ALA A 162 -3.36 27.21 -4.53
CA ALA A 162 -3.28 25.78 -4.79
C ALA A 162 -2.21 25.09 -3.94
N LEU A 163 -1.01 25.66 -3.81
CA LEU A 163 0.08 25.03 -3.06
C LEU A 163 -0.21 24.94 -1.55
N PRO A 164 -0.70 25.99 -0.86
CA PRO A 164 -1.09 25.85 0.54
C PRO A 164 -2.19 24.80 0.77
N ARG A 165 -3.16 24.67 -0.16
CA ARG A 165 -4.22 23.64 -0.10
C ARG A 165 -3.66 22.24 -0.34
N ALA A 166 -2.75 22.09 -1.30
CA ALA A 166 -2.07 20.84 -1.59
C ALA A 166 -1.36 20.29 -0.34
N PHE A 167 -0.56 21.11 0.33
CA PHE A 167 0.15 20.67 1.53
C PHE A 167 -0.79 20.42 2.71
N ARG A 168 -1.85 21.24 2.88
CA ARG A 168 -2.88 20.95 3.89
C ARG A 168 -3.52 19.58 3.66
N THR A 169 -3.86 19.26 2.41
CA THR A 169 -4.46 17.97 2.04
C THR A 169 -3.50 16.82 2.34
N MET A 170 -2.25 16.90 1.88
CA MET A 170 -1.25 15.84 2.08
C MET A 170 -0.86 15.63 3.54
N THR A 171 -0.95 16.66 4.39
CA THR A 171 -0.50 16.60 5.81
C THR A 171 -1.64 16.39 6.81
N ASP A 172 -2.90 16.48 6.37
CA ASP A 172 -4.06 16.24 7.22
C ASP A 172 -4.30 14.74 7.45
N PRO A 173 -4.39 14.23 8.69
CA PRO A 173 -4.53 12.80 8.94
C PRO A 173 -5.82 12.19 8.37
N ALA A 174 -6.91 12.96 8.27
CA ALA A 174 -8.21 12.51 7.77
C ALA A 174 -8.33 12.65 6.25
N ASP A 175 -7.82 13.76 5.69
CA ASP A 175 -7.93 14.10 4.27
C ASP A 175 -6.74 13.64 3.41
N CYS A 176 -5.68 13.10 4.04
CA CYS A 176 -4.46 12.68 3.36
C CYS A 176 -4.73 11.81 2.13
N GLY A 177 -4.06 12.15 1.04
CA GLY A 177 -4.04 11.39 -0.19
C GLY A 177 -3.33 12.14 -1.32
N PRO A 178 -3.45 11.66 -2.57
CA PRO A 178 -2.81 12.26 -3.73
C PRO A 178 -3.40 13.65 -4.01
N VAL A 179 -2.52 14.57 -4.35
CA VAL A 179 -2.87 15.89 -4.86
C VAL A 179 -2.40 15.99 -6.30
N THR A 180 -3.27 16.46 -7.19
CA THR A 180 -2.94 16.67 -8.59
C THR A 180 -3.08 18.16 -8.93
N LEU A 181 -1.98 18.78 -9.33
CA LEU A 181 -1.97 20.14 -9.87
C LEU A 181 -1.62 20.05 -11.36
N ALA A 182 -2.66 20.00 -12.20
CA ALA A 182 -2.50 19.96 -13.65
C ALA A 182 -1.96 21.30 -14.15
N PHE A 183 -0.74 21.31 -14.68
CA PHE A 183 0.03 22.54 -14.89
C PHE A 183 0.11 22.91 -16.36
N CYS A 184 -0.70 23.88 -16.79
CA CYS A 184 -0.74 24.35 -18.18
C CYS A 184 0.65 24.75 -18.68
N GLN A 185 1.00 24.28 -19.89
CA GLN A 185 2.35 24.38 -20.47
C GLN A 185 2.87 25.82 -20.55
N ASP A 186 2.06 26.72 -21.09
CA ASP A 186 2.34 28.16 -21.17
C ASP A 186 2.46 28.78 -19.79
N THR A 187 1.52 28.47 -18.89
CA THR A 187 1.52 29.00 -17.52
C THR A 187 2.81 28.66 -16.78
N GLN A 188 3.41 27.49 -16.99
CA GLN A 188 4.68 27.13 -16.36
C GLN A 188 5.80 28.15 -16.65
N ALA A 189 5.81 28.73 -17.86
CA ALA A 189 6.83 29.67 -18.32
C ALA A 189 6.47 31.15 -18.06
N GLU A 190 5.21 31.44 -17.72
CA GLU A 190 4.76 32.81 -17.45
C GLU A 190 5.32 33.34 -16.13
N ALA A 191 5.81 34.58 -16.17
CA ALA A 191 6.36 35.27 -15.00
C ALA A 191 5.29 36.05 -14.24
N TYR A 192 5.37 36.01 -12.91
CA TYR A 192 4.51 36.77 -12.01
C TYR A 192 5.32 37.34 -10.84
N ASP A 193 4.86 38.47 -10.30
CA ASP A 193 5.48 39.13 -9.15
C ASP A 193 4.90 38.55 -7.86
N TYR A 194 5.47 37.43 -7.41
CA TYR A 194 5.03 36.72 -6.21
C TYR A 194 5.43 37.47 -4.95
N PRO A 195 4.57 37.51 -3.90
CA PRO A 195 4.98 38.03 -2.61
C PRO A 195 6.17 37.24 -2.03
N GLU A 196 7.22 37.92 -1.56
CA GLU A 196 8.37 37.23 -0.96
C GLU A 196 7.97 36.34 0.22
N SER A 197 6.95 36.75 0.98
CA SER A 197 6.40 35.99 2.12
C SER A 197 5.81 34.64 1.73
N PHE A 198 5.46 34.42 0.46
CA PHE A 198 4.96 33.14 -0.03
C PHE A 198 6.02 32.02 0.02
N PHE A 199 7.30 32.40 -0.03
CA PHE A 199 8.43 31.47 0.00
C PHE A 199 9.09 31.36 1.39
N ALA A 200 8.48 31.96 2.42
CA ALA A 200 8.98 31.80 3.78
C ALA A 200 8.95 30.31 4.17
N PRO A 201 10.02 29.78 4.81
CA PRO A 201 10.02 28.41 5.30
C PRO A 201 8.81 28.14 6.20
N LYS A 202 8.11 27.03 5.94
CA LYS A 202 6.92 26.64 6.69
C LYS A 202 7.08 25.22 7.21
N ILE A 203 6.87 25.06 8.52
CA ILE A 203 6.85 23.75 9.17
C ILE A 203 5.41 23.22 9.14
N TRP A 204 5.26 21.98 8.66
CA TRP A 204 3.98 21.27 8.65
C TRP A 204 3.93 20.24 9.77
N HIS A 205 2.95 20.41 10.66
CA HIS A 205 2.69 19.45 11.74
C HIS A 205 1.49 18.57 11.38
N ILE A 206 1.65 17.26 11.53
CA ILE A 206 0.52 16.32 11.47
C ILE A 206 -0.27 16.48 12.78
N ARG A 207 -1.54 16.88 12.67
CA ARG A 207 -2.42 17.09 13.82
C ARG A 207 -2.81 15.75 14.46
N ARG A 208 -3.07 15.77 15.76
CA ARG A 208 -3.61 14.63 16.52
C ARG A 208 -4.95 15.02 17.13
N PRO A 209 -6.09 14.83 16.41
CA PRO A 209 -7.39 15.22 16.94
C PRO A 209 -7.75 14.43 18.21
N GLN A 210 -8.35 15.15 19.17
CA GLN A 210 -8.95 14.61 20.38
C GLN A 210 -10.40 14.18 20.09
N PRO A 211 -10.93 13.15 20.78
CA PRO A 211 -12.31 12.72 20.60
C PRO A 211 -13.31 13.72 21.20
N ASP A 212 -14.55 13.66 20.72
CA ASP A 212 -15.68 14.25 21.44
C ASP A 212 -15.88 13.56 22.80
N ALA A 213 -16.30 14.33 23.81
CA ALA A 213 -16.44 13.82 25.18
C ALA A 213 -17.50 12.71 25.30
N PHE A 214 -18.61 12.84 24.59
CA PHE A 214 -19.69 11.84 24.62
C PHE A 214 -19.29 10.55 23.89
N GLU A 215 -18.59 10.66 22.76
CA GLU A 215 -18.02 9.50 22.05
C GLU A 215 -17.03 8.75 22.95
N LEU A 216 -16.15 9.48 23.64
CA LEU A 216 -15.18 8.90 24.56
C LEU A 216 -15.86 8.19 25.74
N GLU A 217 -16.84 8.83 26.39
CA GLU A 217 -17.62 8.23 27.49
C GLU A 217 -18.34 6.95 27.03
N SER A 218 -18.96 6.99 25.85
CA SER A 218 -19.65 5.84 25.25
C SER A 218 -18.69 4.70 24.93
N ALA A 219 -17.50 5.00 24.39
CA ALA A 219 -16.45 4.03 24.12
C ALA A 219 -15.94 3.36 25.41
N ILE A 220 -15.68 4.14 26.45
CA ILE A 220 -15.23 3.63 27.76
C ILE A 220 -16.32 2.73 28.38
N ALA A 221 -17.58 3.14 28.33
CA ALA A 221 -18.69 2.35 28.84
C ALA A 221 -18.84 1.02 28.09
N ALA A 222 -18.74 1.05 26.75
CA ALA A 222 -18.77 -0.16 25.93
C ALA A 222 -17.64 -1.12 26.29
N ILE A 223 -16.40 -0.62 26.41
CA ILE A 223 -15.23 -1.44 26.78
C ILE A 223 -15.41 -2.04 28.18
N LYS A 224 -15.79 -1.25 29.19
CA LYS A 224 -16.00 -1.76 30.56
C LYS A 224 -17.10 -2.81 30.66
N SER A 225 -18.07 -2.79 29.74
CA SER A 225 -19.17 -3.76 29.69
C SER A 225 -18.85 -5.05 28.94
N ALA A 226 -17.78 -5.05 28.14
CA ALA A 226 -17.39 -6.20 27.33
C ALA A 226 -16.88 -7.35 28.20
N LYS A 227 -17.02 -8.57 27.70
CA LYS A 227 -16.46 -9.78 28.34
C LYS A 227 -15.30 -10.33 27.52
N ASN A 228 -15.43 -10.30 26.19
CA ASN A 228 -14.46 -10.84 25.24
C ASN A 228 -14.14 -9.77 24.16
N PRO A 229 -13.48 -8.65 24.53
CA PRO A 229 -13.09 -7.67 23.54
C PRO A 229 -11.93 -8.16 22.67
N VAL A 230 -11.88 -7.71 21.41
CA VAL A 230 -10.74 -7.90 20.50
C VAL A 230 -10.38 -6.59 19.83
N ILE A 231 -9.09 -6.32 19.64
CA ILE A 231 -8.61 -5.17 18.86
C ILE A 231 -8.30 -5.61 17.43
N VAL A 232 -8.86 -4.90 16.44
CA VAL A 232 -8.49 -5.03 15.02
C VAL A 232 -7.58 -3.86 14.66
N ALA A 233 -6.27 -4.12 14.59
CA ALA A 233 -5.25 -3.13 14.29
C ALA A 233 -5.19 -2.83 12.78
N GLY A 234 -5.41 -1.56 12.43
CA GLY A 234 -5.31 -1.03 11.07
C GLY A 234 -4.03 -0.23 10.80
N GLY A 235 -3.84 0.17 9.55
CA GLY A 235 -2.69 1.01 9.15
C GLY A 235 -2.65 2.38 9.83
N GLY A 236 -3.78 2.87 10.36
CA GLY A 236 -3.82 4.09 11.15
C GLY A 236 -2.98 4.03 12.44
N VAL A 237 -2.72 2.83 12.98
CA VAL A 237 -1.80 2.64 14.12
C VAL A 237 -0.38 3.09 13.74
N HIS A 238 0.10 2.67 12.56
CA HIS A 238 1.42 3.06 12.04
C HIS A 238 1.50 4.55 11.74
N PHE A 239 0.49 5.11 11.05
CA PHE A 239 0.49 6.53 10.69
C PHE A 239 0.36 7.47 11.89
N SER A 240 -0.29 7.01 12.97
CA SER A 240 -0.32 7.73 14.23
C SER A 240 0.99 7.58 15.02
N GLY A 241 1.87 6.62 14.69
CA GLY A 241 3.02 6.27 15.52
C GLY A 241 2.58 5.66 16.87
N ALA A 242 1.49 4.89 16.85
CA ALA A 242 0.81 4.35 18.03
C ALA A 242 1.17 2.88 18.32
N THR A 243 2.18 2.30 17.68
CA THR A 243 2.52 0.88 17.84
C THR A 243 2.89 0.54 19.29
N GLN A 244 3.74 1.33 19.93
CA GLN A 244 4.06 1.15 21.36
C GLN A 244 2.86 1.40 22.26
N THR A 245 2.09 2.47 21.99
CA THR A 245 0.87 2.79 22.75
C THR A 245 -0.16 1.65 22.67
N LEU A 246 -0.31 1.02 21.50
CA LEU A 246 -1.18 -0.13 21.32
C LEU A 246 -0.68 -1.36 22.08
N LEU A 247 0.62 -1.64 22.03
CA LEU A 247 1.23 -2.74 22.79
C LEU A 247 1.02 -2.55 24.30
N ASP A 248 1.29 -1.35 24.81
CA ASP A 248 1.10 -1.02 26.22
C ASP A 248 -0.37 -1.13 26.63
N PHE A 249 -1.28 -0.63 25.78
CA PHE A 249 -2.72 -0.73 25.98
C PHE A 249 -3.20 -2.19 26.05
N ALA A 250 -2.83 -2.99 25.05
CA ALA A 250 -3.18 -4.40 24.96
C ALA A 250 -2.64 -5.17 26.17
N THR A 251 -1.37 -4.97 26.53
CA THR A 251 -0.71 -5.63 27.67
C THR A 251 -1.33 -5.24 29.01
N LYS A 252 -1.65 -3.94 29.18
CA LYS A 252 -2.20 -3.43 30.43
C LYS A 252 -3.61 -3.93 30.69
N HIS A 253 -4.45 -3.97 29.67
CA HIS A 253 -5.86 -4.38 29.79
C HIS A 253 -6.10 -5.85 29.42
N GLN A 254 -5.08 -6.53 28.90
CA GLN A 254 -5.09 -7.93 28.50
C GLN A 254 -6.11 -8.23 27.38
N ILE A 255 -6.10 -7.39 26.35
CA ILE A 255 -7.02 -7.49 25.20
C ILE A 255 -6.24 -8.08 24.01
N PRO A 256 -6.73 -9.16 23.36
CA PRO A 256 -6.10 -9.72 22.18
C PRO A 256 -6.13 -8.74 21.01
N VAL A 257 -5.06 -8.74 20.22
CA VAL A 257 -4.88 -7.94 19.01
C VAL A 257 -4.82 -8.87 17.80
N VAL A 258 -5.57 -8.52 16.76
CA VAL A 258 -5.49 -9.11 15.43
C VAL A 258 -5.18 -8.01 14.41
N GLU A 259 -4.58 -8.38 13.30
CA GLU A 259 -3.99 -7.43 12.36
C GLU A 259 -4.66 -7.48 11.00
N THR A 260 -4.97 -6.31 10.44
CA THR A 260 -5.30 -6.18 9.02
C THR A 260 -4.02 -6.20 8.17
N GLN A 261 -4.15 -6.33 6.85
CA GLN A 261 -3.02 -6.18 5.92
C GLN A 261 -2.22 -4.89 6.13
N ALA A 262 -2.91 -3.77 6.34
CA ALA A 262 -2.25 -2.48 6.57
C ALA A 262 -1.75 -2.30 8.00
N GLY A 263 -2.31 -3.05 8.97
CA GLY A 263 -1.93 -2.99 10.38
C GLY A 263 -0.85 -3.99 10.77
N LYS A 264 -0.61 -5.03 9.97
CA LYS A 264 0.39 -6.06 10.24
C LYS A 264 1.74 -5.44 10.59
N SER A 265 2.44 -6.05 11.54
CA SER A 265 3.64 -5.52 12.20
C SER A 265 3.40 -4.37 13.18
N ALA A 266 2.15 -4.04 13.52
CA ALA A 266 1.87 -3.08 14.60
C ALA A 266 2.37 -3.63 15.93
N LEU A 267 2.24 -4.95 16.13
CA LEU A 267 2.88 -5.69 17.23
C LEU A 267 3.86 -6.73 16.65
N PRO A 268 4.87 -7.16 17.43
CA PRO A 268 5.65 -8.34 17.09
C PRO A 268 4.75 -9.57 16.95
N TRP A 269 5.02 -10.43 15.96
CA TRP A 269 4.25 -11.65 15.73
C TRP A 269 4.29 -12.61 16.93
N ASP A 270 5.36 -12.59 17.72
CA ASP A 270 5.61 -13.45 18.87
C ASP A 270 5.05 -12.88 20.19
N ASP A 271 4.57 -11.64 20.21
CA ASP A 271 3.90 -11.04 21.38
C ASP A 271 2.67 -11.86 21.82
N THR A 272 2.52 -12.11 23.11
CA THR A 272 1.50 -13.05 23.64
C THR A 272 0.06 -12.63 23.34
N LEU A 273 -0.19 -11.35 23.05
CA LEU A 273 -1.51 -10.82 22.70
C LEU A 273 -1.69 -10.58 21.21
N ASN A 274 -0.66 -10.76 20.37
CA ASN A 274 -0.82 -10.74 18.92
C ASN A 274 -1.25 -12.12 18.40
N PHE A 275 -2.52 -12.25 18.01
CA PHE A 275 -3.12 -13.47 17.45
C PHE A 275 -3.01 -13.54 15.93
N GLY A 276 -2.39 -12.53 15.32
CA GLY A 276 -2.00 -12.53 13.93
C GLY A 276 -3.04 -11.94 12.97
N PRO A 277 -2.91 -12.25 11.67
CA PRO A 277 -3.69 -11.66 10.59
C PRO A 277 -5.17 -12.08 10.67
N VAL A 278 -6.10 -11.18 10.36
CA VAL A 278 -7.55 -11.45 10.42
C VAL A 278 -8.22 -11.54 9.04
N GLY A 279 -9.31 -12.31 8.94
CA GLY A 279 -10.23 -12.27 7.82
C GLY A 279 -10.01 -13.36 6.77
N VAL A 280 -10.36 -13.06 5.51
CA VAL A 280 -10.32 -13.99 4.36
C VAL A 280 -8.94 -14.64 4.19
N THR A 281 -7.89 -13.85 4.40
CA THR A 281 -6.49 -14.31 4.40
C THR A 281 -5.92 -14.31 5.82
N GLY A 282 -6.76 -14.62 6.82
CA GLY A 282 -6.42 -14.58 8.23
C GLY A 282 -5.90 -15.90 8.79
N ALA A 283 -5.32 -15.83 9.98
CA ALA A 283 -4.94 -16.97 10.79
C ALA A 283 -6.17 -17.54 11.50
N ALA A 284 -6.21 -18.86 11.68
CA ALA A 284 -7.29 -19.51 12.43
C ALA A 284 -7.38 -18.94 13.87
N SER A 285 -6.24 -18.66 14.51
CA SER A 285 -6.15 -18.05 15.83
C SER A 285 -6.87 -16.70 15.92
N ALA A 286 -6.67 -15.83 14.94
CA ALA A 286 -7.29 -14.51 14.88
C ALA A 286 -8.80 -14.63 14.58
N ASN A 287 -9.18 -15.48 13.63
CA ASN A 287 -10.56 -15.64 13.21
C ASN A 287 -11.43 -16.25 14.33
N THR A 288 -10.94 -17.27 15.04
CA THR A 288 -11.65 -17.86 16.20
C THR A 288 -11.94 -16.83 17.29
N ILE A 289 -10.96 -15.96 17.61
CA ILE A 289 -11.18 -14.89 18.59
C ILE A 289 -12.23 -13.90 18.11
N CYS A 290 -12.18 -13.52 16.83
CA CYS A 290 -13.12 -12.56 16.26
C CYS A 290 -14.56 -13.09 16.20
N GLU A 291 -14.75 -14.39 15.96
CA GLU A 291 -16.08 -15.02 15.96
C GLU A 291 -16.74 -14.94 17.35
N GLY A 292 -15.97 -15.13 18.42
CA GLY A 292 -16.46 -15.11 19.80
C GLY A 292 -16.56 -13.72 20.44
N ALA A 293 -15.98 -12.68 19.84
CA ALA A 293 -15.86 -11.37 20.44
C ALA A 293 -17.22 -10.66 20.61
N ASP A 294 -17.49 -10.14 21.80
CA ASP A 294 -18.68 -9.32 22.06
C ASP A 294 -18.42 -7.82 21.86
N LEU A 295 -17.16 -7.41 21.77
CA LEU A 295 -16.75 -6.07 21.36
C LEU A 295 -15.56 -6.13 20.40
N VAL A 296 -15.74 -5.62 19.19
CA VAL A 296 -14.68 -5.46 18.19
C VAL A 296 -14.21 -4.01 18.21
N ILE A 297 -12.97 -3.79 18.64
CA ILE A 297 -12.35 -2.46 18.74
C ILE A 297 -11.46 -2.25 17.51
N GLY A 298 -11.99 -1.58 16.49
CA GLY A 298 -11.22 -1.17 15.33
C GLY A 298 -10.33 0.04 15.65
N VAL A 299 -9.02 -0.12 15.55
CA VAL A 299 -8.06 0.98 15.78
C VAL A 299 -7.38 1.35 14.46
N GLY A 300 -7.72 2.51 13.90
CA GLY A 300 -7.14 2.99 12.65
C GLY A 300 -7.41 2.08 11.45
N THR A 301 -8.48 1.29 11.50
CA THR A 301 -8.92 0.36 10.46
C THR A 301 -10.15 0.88 9.73
N ARG A 302 -10.32 0.44 8.48
CA ARG A 302 -11.45 0.81 7.63
C ARG A 302 -12.48 -0.31 7.48
N PHE A 303 -12.25 -1.45 8.15
CA PHE A 303 -13.06 -2.67 8.05
C PHE A 303 -13.35 -3.06 6.60
N GLN A 304 -12.29 -3.35 5.84
CA GLN A 304 -12.41 -3.79 4.45
C GLN A 304 -12.95 -5.22 4.36
N ASP A 305 -13.49 -5.56 3.19
CA ASP A 305 -14.09 -6.85 2.87
C ASP A 305 -13.25 -8.05 3.36
N PHE A 306 -11.96 -8.07 3.01
CA PHE A 306 -11.05 -9.13 3.44
C PHE A 306 -10.88 -9.19 4.95
N THR A 307 -10.79 -8.05 5.63
CA THR A 307 -10.66 -7.99 7.10
C THR A 307 -11.89 -8.53 7.81
N THR A 308 -13.09 -8.25 7.28
CA THR A 308 -14.34 -8.62 7.94
C THR A 308 -14.86 -9.99 7.52
N GLY A 309 -14.19 -10.67 6.59
CA GLY A 309 -14.72 -11.90 5.99
C GLY A 309 -16.05 -11.65 5.30
N SER A 310 -16.13 -10.56 4.54
CA SER A 310 -17.40 -10.04 3.98
C SER A 310 -18.49 -9.86 5.03
N TRP A 311 -18.08 -9.37 6.21
CA TRP A 311 -18.88 -9.20 7.42
C TRP A 311 -19.41 -10.48 8.08
N ALA A 312 -19.07 -11.66 7.59
CA ALA A 312 -19.46 -12.93 8.21
C ALA A 312 -18.58 -13.32 9.42
N LEU A 313 -17.40 -12.69 9.58
CA LEU A 313 -16.42 -13.12 10.59
C LEU A 313 -16.86 -12.86 12.03
N PHE A 314 -17.48 -11.73 12.30
CA PHE A 314 -17.78 -11.34 13.67
C PHE A 314 -19.10 -11.98 14.12
N LYS A 315 -19.15 -13.29 14.37
CA LYS A 315 -20.42 -14.04 14.51
C LYS A 315 -21.23 -13.80 15.79
N ASN A 316 -20.65 -13.25 16.84
CA ASN A 316 -21.35 -13.09 18.10
C ASN A 316 -22.64 -12.24 17.93
N PRO A 317 -23.83 -12.75 18.29
CA PRO A 317 -25.10 -12.04 18.07
C PRO A 317 -25.24 -10.78 18.95
N ASN A 318 -24.45 -10.68 20.03
CA ASN A 318 -24.42 -9.51 20.91
C ASN A 318 -23.24 -8.58 20.60
N ARG A 319 -22.52 -8.79 19.49
CA ARG A 319 -21.34 -8.00 19.15
C ARG A 319 -21.66 -6.51 19.06
N LYS A 320 -20.76 -5.70 19.57
CA LYS A 320 -20.68 -4.27 19.24
C LYS A 320 -19.38 -4.00 18.48
N ILE A 321 -19.40 -2.98 17.64
CA ILE A 321 -18.20 -2.46 16.99
C ILE A 321 -17.92 -1.10 17.61
N LEU A 322 -16.67 -0.87 18.04
CA LEU A 322 -16.14 0.43 18.42
C LEU A 322 -15.06 0.78 17.40
N ALA A 323 -15.15 1.94 16.77
CA ALA A 323 -14.20 2.33 15.73
C ALA A 323 -13.48 3.64 16.08
N LEU A 324 -12.24 3.49 16.55
CA LEU A 324 -11.29 4.58 16.78
C LEU A 324 -10.60 4.94 15.47
N ASN A 325 -11.00 6.05 14.85
CA ASN A 325 -10.45 6.47 13.56
C ASN A 325 -10.46 8.00 13.40
N VAL A 326 -9.47 8.56 12.70
CA VAL A 326 -9.43 10.00 12.38
C VAL A 326 -10.47 10.40 11.33
N GLN A 327 -10.99 9.45 10.56
CA GLN A 327 -11.97 9.70 9.51
C GLN A 327 -13.38 9.28 9.98
N PRO A 328 -14.30 10.24 10.23
CA PRO A 328 -15.71 9.97 10.55
C PRO A 328 -16.39 8.92 9.66
N TYR A 329 -16.09 8.90 8.35
CA TYR A 329 -16.66 7.91 7.44
C TYR A 329 -16.30 6.47 7.81
N ASP A 330 -15.09 6.22 8.33
CA ASP A 330 -14.71 4.88 8.76
C ASP A 330 -15.19 4.56 10.18
N SER A 331 -15.31 5.56 11.06
CA SER A 331 -15.72 5.33 12.45
C SER A 331 -17.20 4.98 12.59
N ALA A 332 -18.03 5.26 11.58
CA ALA A 332 -19.47 4.99 11.60
C ALA A 332 -19.90 3.75 10.79
N LYS A 333 -18.95 2.96 10.25
CA LYS A 333 -19.29 1.80 9.41
C LYS A 333 -20.00 0.71 10.20
N HIS A 334 -21.03 0.12 9.59
CA HIS A 334 -21.75 -1.06 10.12
C HIS A 334 -22.26 -0.84 11.56
N ASP A 335 -22.87 0.34 11.78
CA ASP A 335 -23.42 0.77 13.07
C ASP A 335 -22.41 0.75 14.23
N ALA A 336 -21.13 0.93 13.91
CA ALA A 336 -20.09 1.09 14.91
C ALA A 336 -20.36 2.29 15.82
N LEU A 337 -20.03 2.14 17.10
CA LEU A 337 -19.86 3.24 18.03
C LEU A 337 -18.65 4.07 17.54
N PRO A 338 -18.88 5.31 17.07
CA PRO A 338 -17.81 6.12 16.54
C PRO A 338 -16.94 6.67 17.67
N LEU A 339 -15.63 6.71 17.45
CA LEU A 339 -14.69 7.48 18.25
C LEU A 339 -13.72 8.20 17.32
N VAL A 340 -14.04 9.44 16.96
CA VAL A 340 -13.26 10.21 15.99
C VAL A 340 -12.05 10.84 16.65
N ALA A 341 -10.91 10.15 16.61
CA ALA A 341 -9.66 10.64 17.19
C ALA A 341 -8.42 10.03 16.54
N ASP A 342 -7.27 10.64 16.82
CA ASP A 342 -5.97 10.02 16.57
C ASP A 342 -5.82 8.72 17.35
N ALA A 343 -5.28 7.67 16.73
CA ALA A 343 -5.21 6.34 17.34
C ALA A 343 -4.41 6.34 18.64
N LYS A 344 -3.25 7.02 18.66
CA LYS A 344 -2.43 7.16 19.88
C LYS A 344 -3.19 7.85 21.00
N ILE A 345 -3.75 9.02 20.71
CA ILE A 345 -4.50 9.83 21.69
C ILE A 345 -5.72 9.07 22.23
N GLY A 346 -6.51 8.43 21.35
CA GLY A 346 -7.68 7.67 21.75
C GLY A 346 -7.32 6.51 22.69
N LEU A 347 -6.27 5.74 22.36
CA LEU A 347 -5.79 4.65 23.22
C LEU A 347 -5.30 5.14 24.59
N GLU A 348 -4.55 6.25 24.63
CA GLU A 348 -4.06 6.85 25.88
C GLU A 348 -5.23 7.25 26.80
N LEU A 349 -6.21 7.99 26.27
CA LEU A 349 -7.37 8.46 27.03
C LEU A 349 -8.23 7.29 27.54
N ILE A 350 -8.49 6.31 26.69
CA ILE A 350 -9.24 5.11 27.09
C ILE A 350 -8.45 4.39 28.19
N SER A 351 -7.14 4.18 28.03
CA SER A 351 -6.34 3.48 29.04
C SER A 351 -6.36 4.17 30.39
N SER A 352 -6.28 5.50 30.40
CA SER A 352 -6.39 6.29 31.63
C SER A 352 -7.74 6.10 32.30
N ALA A 353 -8.84 6.12 31.55
CA ALA A 353 -10.19 5.98 32.09
C ALA A 353 -10.56 4.54 32.52
N LEU A 354 -9.92 3.53 31.93
CA LEU A 354 -10.04 2.14 32.34
C LEU A 354 -9.27 1.83 33.63
N GLY A 355 -8.23 2.60 33.97
CA GLY A 355 -7.41 2.35 35.16
C GLY A 355 -6.75 0.97 35.10
N ASP A 356 -6.96 0.15 36.14
CA ASP A 356 -6.42 -1.21 36.25
C ASP A 356 -7.37 -2.30 35.74
N HIS A 357 -8.47 -1.91 35.08
CA HIS A 357 -9.41 -2.87 34.52
C HIS A 357 -8.71 -3.81 33.52
N ARG A 358 -8.91 -5.12 33.69
CA ARG A 358 -8.31 -6.19 32.90
C ARG A 358 -9.36 -7.23 32.52
N PHE A 359 -9.25 -7.74 31.30
CA PHE A 359 -10.11 -8.81 30.80
C PHE A 359 -9.53 -10.20 31.12
N ALA A 360 -10.34 -11.24 30.96
CA ALA A 360 -9.88 -12.61 31.05
C ALA A 360 -8.89 -12.93 29.92
N ALA A 361 -8.00 -13.90 30.15
CA ALA A 361 -7.03 -14.28 29.12
C ALA A 361 -7.78 -14.94 27.96
N PRO A 362 -7.42 -14.64 26.70
CA PRO A 362 -7.92 -15.42 25.58
C PRO A 362 -7.57 -16.90 25.77
N GLU A 363 -8.32 -17.76 25.10
CA GLU A 363 -8.07 -19.20 25.12
C GLU A 363 -6.61 -19.52 24.81
N ALA A 364 -5.97 -20.26 25.73
CA ALA A 364 -4.60 -20.69 25.55
C ALA A 364 -4.49 -21.71 24.41
N GLY A 365 -3.37 -21.74 23.71
CA GLY A 365 -3.11 -22.73 22.66
C GLY A 365 -3.46 -22.26 21.25
N LEU A 366 -4.49 -21.42 21.04
CA LEU A 366 -4.91 -20.97 19.70
C LEU A 366 -3.75 -20.45 18.84
N LYS A 367 -2.94 -19.57 19.41
CA LYS A 367 -1.76 -19.00 18.74
C LYS A 367 -0.69 -20.05 18.46
N ALA A 368 -0.39 -20.91 19.44
CA ALA A 368 0.62 -21.95 19.31
C ALA A 368 0.22 -22.98 18.23
N ASP A 369 -1.05 -23.37 18.21
CA ASP A 369 -1.62 -24.29 17.21
C ASP A 369 -1.55 -23.70 15.80
N TRP A 370 -1.86 -22.40 15.65
CA TRP A 370 -1.70 -21.72 14.38
C TRP A 370 -0.25 -21.74 13.90
N PHE A 371 0.69 -21.31 14.74
CA PHE A 371 2.08 -21.24 14.31
C PHE A 371 2.71 -22.61 14.06
N ALA A 372 2.29 -23.67 14.76
CA ALA A 372 2.69 -25.03 14.44
C ALA A 372 2.27 -25.43 13.00
N LYS A 373 1.05 -25.06 12.58
CA LYS A 373 0.56 -25.31 11.21
C LYS A 373 1.28 -24.43 10.18
N ALA A 374 1.48 -23.14 10.48
CA ALA A 374 2.22 -22.22 9.61
C ALA A 374 3.68 -22.66 9.43
N ASP A 375 4.34 -23.11 10.50
CA ASP A 375 5.72 -23.62 10.46
C ASP A 375 5.82 -24.92 9.67
N ALA A 376 4.79 -25.78 9.73
CA ALA A 376 4.77 -27.01 8.93
C ALA A 376 4.73 -26.74 7.41
N VAL A 377 3.90 -25.78 6.96
CA VAL A 377 3.78 -25.48 5.51
C VAL A 377 4.92 -24.61 4.97
N THR A 378 5.61 -23.86 5.83
CA THR A 378 6.78 -23.04 5.45
C THR A 378 8.11 -23.78 5.61
N ALA A 379 8.11 -24.99 6.19
CA ALA A 379 9.30 -25.82 6.31
C ALA A 379 9.85 -26.25 4.94
N PRO A 380 11.17 -26.47 4.82
CA PRO A 380 11.74 -27.11 3.62
C PRO A 380 11.07 -28.47 3.34
N PRO A 381 10.95 -28.89 2.07
CA PRO A 381 10.36 -30.19 1.73
C PRO A 381 11.19 -31.34 2.34
N LYS A 382 10.53 -32.29 3.01
CA LYS A 382 11.20 -33.43 3.69
C LYS A 382 11.80 -34.43 2.71
N ASP A 383 11.05 -34.78 1.66
CA ASP A 383 11.41 -35.79 0.66
C ASP A 383 11.75 -35.17 -0.71
N GLY A 384 11.96 -33.84 -0.75
CA GLY A 384 11.98 -33.05 -1.97
C GLY A 384 10.58 -32.87 -2.59
N ASN A 385 10.49 -32.04 -3.64
CA ASN A 385 9.31 -31.86 -4.48
C ASN A 385 9.73 -31.50 -5.90
N SER A 386 8.85 -31.75 -6.88
CA SER A 386 9.10 -31.38 -8.28
C SER A 386 9.19 -29.86 -8.46
N LEU A 387 8.32 -29.11 -7.77
CA LEU A 387 8.34 -27.65 -7.69
C LEU A 387 8.09 -27.20 -6.24
N PRO A 388 8.84 -26.21 -5.74
CA PRO A 388 8.55 -25.51 -4.48
C PRO A 388 7.15 -24.91 -4.44
N THR A 389 6.55 -24.87 -3.24
CA THR A 389 5.31 -24.11 -3.01
C THR A 389 5.62 -22.66 -2.63
N ASP A 390 4.68 -21.74 -2.87
CA ASP A 390 4.83 -20.33 -2.45
C ASP A 390 5.07 -20.23 -0.92
N MET A 391 4.43 -21.09 -0.11
CA MET A 391 4.64 -21.16 1.34
C MET A 391 6.09 -21.55 1.71
N GLN A 392 6.68 -22.51 1.00
CA GLN A 392 8.08 -22.91 1.21
C GLN A 392 9.06 -21.79 0.84
N VAL A 393 8.76 -21.05 -0.24
CA VAL A 393 9.53 -19.86 -0.64
C VAL A 393 9.46 -18.79 0.44
N ILE A 394 8.26 -18.49 0.96
CA ILE A 394 8.08 -17.57 2.09
C ILE A 394 8.91 -18.01 3.30
N GLY A 395 8.88 -19.31 3.64
CA GLY A 395 9.68 -19.87 4.72
C GLY A 395 11.19 -19.69 4.51
N ALA A 396 11.68 -19.89 3.29
CA ALA A 396 13.08 -19.70 2.93
C ALA A 396 13.52 -18.24 3.08
N VAL A 397 12.70 -17.32 2.57
CA VAL A 397 12.92 -15.88 2.71
C VAL A 397 12.89 -15.48 4.18
N GLN A 398 11.94 -15.99 4.96
CA GLN A 398 11.82 -15.68 6.38
C GLN A 398 13.02 -16.18 7.20
N ARG A 399 13.45 -17.44 6.99
CA ARG A 399 14.63 -18.01 7.68
C ARG A 399 15.94 -17.26 7.37
N THR A 400 16.02 -16.65 6.19
CA THR A 400 17.18 -15.85 5.76
C THR A 400 16.97 -14.35 5.93
N SER A 401 15.88 -13.92 6.55
CA SER A 401 15.66 -12.51 6.87
C SER A 401 16.28 -12.14 8.21
N ARG A 402 16.52 -10.85 8.40
CA ARG A 402 16.96 -10.25 9.65
C ARG A 402 15.79 -9.48 10.27
N ASP A 403 15.90 -9.14 11.55
CA ASP A 403 14.85 -8.37 12.23
C ASP A 403 14.63 -6.98 11.58
N ASN A 404 15.65 -6.42 10.91
CA ASN A 404 15.56 -5.17 10.16
C ASN A 404 15.01 -5.31 8.72
N THR A 405 14.68 -6.52 8.26
CA THR A 405 14.18 -6.75 6.90
C THR A 405 12.74 -6.25 6.74
N VAL A 406 12.48 -5.57 5.61
CA VAL A 406 11.16 -5.21 5.13
C VAL A 406 10.80 -6.14 3.99
N VAL A 407 9.74 -6.94 4.16
CA VAL A 407 9.14 -7.70 3.07
C VAL A 407 8.14 -6.83 2.31
N MET A 408 8.19 -6.89 0.98
CA MET A 408 7.38 -6.09 0.07
C MET A 408 6.67 -6.99 -0.96
N CYS A 409 5.35 -6.87 -1.09
CA CYS A 409 4.59 -7.31 -2.27
C CYS A 409 3.35 -6.39 -2.52
N ALA A 410 2.61 -6.61 -3.61
CA ALA A 410 1.38 -5.87 -3.91
C ALA A 410 0.23 -6.78 -4.38
N ALA A 411 0.48 -7.71 -5.30
CA ALA A 411 -0.60 -8.48 -5.90
C ALA A 411 -0.24 -9.95 -6.14
N GLY A 412 -1.26 -10.75 -6.50
CA GLY A 412 -1.11 -12.18 -6.78
C GLY A 412 -1.35 -13.06 -5.55
N THR A 413 -0.68 -14.22 -5.50
CA THR A 413 -0.74 -15.15 -4.35
C THR A 413 -0.11 -14.55 -3.10
N MET A 414 1.04 -13.88 -3.28
CA MET A 414 1.91 -13.43 -2.19
C MET A 414 1.25 -12.55 -1.13
N PRO A 415 0.37 -11.58 -1.46
CA PRO A 415 -0.31 -10.81 -0.42
C PRO A 415 -1.13 -11.67 0.56
N GLY A 416 -1.81 -12.72 0.08
CA GLY A 416 -2.58 -13.62 0.93
C GLY A 416 -1.68 -14.49 1.80
N GLU A 417 -0.70 -15.14 1.17
CA GLU A 417 0.22 -16.04 1.86
C GLU A 417 1.13 -15.31 2.86
N LEU A 418 1.67 -14.15 2.48
CA LEU A 418 2.49 -13.33 3.38
C LEU A 418 1.67 -12.76 4.55
N HIS A 419 0.39 -12.44 4.35
CA HIS A 419 -0.46 -12.01 5.45
C HIS A 419 -0.54 -13.09 6.52
N GLN A 420 -0.85 -14.32 6.11
CA GLN A 420 -1.00 -15.51 6.96
C GLN A 420 0.33 -15.96 7.59
N LEU A 421 1.39 -16.05 6.80
CA LEU A 421 2.57 -16.86 7.14
C LEU A 421 3.79 -16.01 7.56
N TRP A 422 3.88 -14.74 7.15
CA TRP A 422 5.04 -13.92 7.46
C TRP A 422 5.05 -13.46 8.93
N LYS A 423 6.18 -13.69 9.59
CA LYS A 423 6.43 -13.38 11.01
C LYS A 423 7.17 -12.04 11.17
N SER A 424 6.41 -10.95 11.17
CA SER A 424 6.94 -9.59 11.35
C SER A 424 7.29 -9.29 12.81
N LYS A 425 8.49 -8.78 13.08
CA LYS A 425 8.90 -8.39 14.43
C LYS A 425 8.88 -6.89 14.68
N LEU A 426 9.35 -6.08 13.72
CA LEU A 426 9.48 -4.64 13.89
C LEU A 426 8.33 -3.90 13.19
N PRO A 427 7.88 -2.74 13.72
CA PRO A 427 7.00 -1.85 12.97
C PRO A 427 7.54 -1.54 11.58
N LEU A 428 6.63 -1.54 10.60
CA LEU A 428 6.92 -1.23 9.19
C LEU A 428 7.90 -2.22 8.52
N SER A 429 8.08 -3.42 9.09
CA SER A 429 8.78 -4.55 8.46
C SER A 429 7.91 -5.35 7.48
N TYR A 430 6.61 -5.04 7.43
CA TYR A 430 5.66 -5.59 6.47
C TYR A 430 5.10 -4.47 5.61
N HIS A 431 5.54 -4.41 4.36
CA HIS A 431 5.02 -3.45 3.40
C HIS A 431 4.19 -4.21 2.37
N MET A 432 2.88 -3.94 2.34
CA MET A 432 1.99 -4.62 1.40
C MET A 432 1.06 -3.61 0.75
N GLU A 433 1.08 -3.51 -0.58
CA GLU A 433 0.05 -2.76 -1.31
C GLU A 433 -1.12 -3.70 -1.60
N TYR A 434 -2.09 -3.78 -0.69
CA TYR A 434 -3.27 -4.61 -0.88
C TYR A 434 -4.57 -3.81 -0.67
N GLY A 435 -4.46 -2.48 -0.72
CA GLY A 435 -5.61 -1.60 -0.62
C GLY A 435 -6.31 -1.49 -1.97
N PHE A 436 -5.53 -1.26 -3.02
CA PHE A 436 -5.99 -1.22 -4.42
C PHE A 436 -5.58 -2.47 -5.21
N SER A 437 -4.66 -3.29 -4.65
CA SER A 437 -4.15 -4.53 -5.26
C SER A 437 -3.55 -4.29 -6.65
N CYS A 438 -2.73 -3.25 -6.75
CA CYS A 438 -2.14 -2.79 -7.98
C CYS A 438 -0.88 -3.59 -8.32
N MET A 439 -0.98 -4.46 -9.31
CA MET A 439 0.17 -5.12 -9.92
C MET A 439 1.17 -4.11 -10.51
N GLY A 440 2.45 -4.47 -10.54
CA GLY A 440 3.54 -3.62 -11.01
C GLY A 440 4.03 -2.58 -9.99
N TYR A 441 3.55 -2.63 -8.75
CA TYR A 441 4.03 -1.77 -7.66
C TYR A 441 5.37 -2.25 -7.07
N GLU A 442 5.67 -3.53 -7.13
CA GLU A 442 6.61 -4.24 -6.26
C GLU A 442 8.06 -3.74 -6.37
N ILE A 443 8.62 -3.68 -7.58
CA ILE A 443 10.02 -3.26 -7.79
C ILE A 443 10.19 -1.77 -7.47
N ALA A 444 9.31 -0.93 -7.99
CA ALA A 444 9.31 0.51 -7.72
C ALA A 444 9.09 0.81 -6.24
N GLY A 445 8.18 0.06 -5.60
CA GLY A 445 7.87 0.17 -4.19
C GLY A 445 9.04 -0.26 -3.31
N GLY A 446 9.71 -1.36 -3.64
CA GLY A 446 10.96 -1.79 -3.00
C GLY A 446 12.04 -0.70 -3.06
N MET A 447 12.22 -0.06 -4.22
CA MET A 447 13.12 1.07 -4.38
C MET A 447 12.70 2.25 -3.47
N GLY A 448 11.42 2.61 -3.44
CA GLY A 448 10.90 3.68 -2.59
C GLY A 448 11.09 3.42 -1.09
N ILE A 449 10.91 2.17 -0.63
CA ILE A 449 11.18 1.75 0.75
C ILE A 449 12.66 1.93 1.09
N LYS A 450 13.56 1.45 0.21
CA LYS A 450 15.00 1.56 0.43
C LYS A 450 15.47 3.02 0.43
N MET A 451 14.86 3.88 -0.39
CA MET A 451 15.12 5.33 -0.35
C MET A 451 14.61 5.99 0.94
N ALA A 452 13.53 5.49 1.54
CA ALA A 452 12.98 5.98 2.80
C ALA A 452 13.85 5.58 4.00
N GLU A 453 14.32 4.33 4.03
CA GLU A 453 15.18 3.80 5.08
C GLU A 453 16.38 3.04 4.47
N PRO A 454 17.47 3.76 4.11
CA PRO A 454 18.64 3.17 3.44
C PRO A 454 19.32 2.01 4.19
N GLU A 455 19.14 1.93 5.51
CA GLU A 455 19.73 0.90 6.37
C GLU A 455 18.90 -0.40 6.43
N ARG A 456 17.64 -0.39 5.97
CA ARG A 456 16.77 -1.58 5.99
C ARG A 456 17.15 -2.55 4.88
N ASP A 457 17.10 -3.85 5.14
CA ASP A 457 17.07 -4.82 4.03
C ASP A 457 15.69 -4.80 3.40
N VAL A 458 15.62 -4.77 2.07
CA VAL A 458 14.34 -4.78 1.36
C VAL A 458 14.30 -6.00 0.47
N ILE A 459 13.37 -6.91 0.79
CA ILE A 459 13.09 -8.09 -0.02
C ILE A 459 11.73 -7.91 -0.68
N VAL A 460 11.74 -7.83 -2.00
CA VAL A 460 10.57 -7.72 -2.87
C VAL A 460 10.19 -9.13 -3.33
N MET A 461 9.01 -9.61 -2.95
CA MET A 461 8.43 -10.83 -3.51
C MET A 461 7.48 -10.46 -4.63
N VAL A 462 7.64 -11.04 -5.81
CA VAL A 462 6.85 -10.68 -6.99
C VAL A 462 6.58 -11.92 -7.85
N GLY A 463 5.35 -12.06 -8.35
CA GLY A 463 5.01 -13.11 -9.33
C GLY A 463 5.48 -12.74 -10.74
N ASP A 464 5.66 -13.74 -11.60
CA ASP A 464 6.07 -13.56 -13.00
C ASP A 464 5.16 -12.58 -13.77
N GLY A 465 3.84 -12.66 -13.58
CA GLY A 465 2.89 -11.76 -14.22
C GLY A 465 3.05 -10.29 -13.80
N SER A 466 3.24 -10.02 -12.50
CA SER A 466 3.41 -8.65 -11.98
C SER A 466 4.77 -8.07 -12.38
N TYR A 467 5.81 -8.91 -12.39
CA TYR A 467 7.12 -8.55 -12.92
C TYR A 467 7.04 -8.09 -14.39
N MET A 468 6.29 -8.81 -15.23
CA MET A 468 6.14 -8.42 -16.64
C MET A 468 5.39 -7.11 -16.86
N MET A 469 4.61 -6.64 -15.88
CA MET A 469 3.92 -5.35 -15.99
C MET A 469 4.87 -4.16 -15.81
N MET A 470 5.76 -4.18 -14.81
CA MET A 470 6.58 -3.01 -14.43
C MET A 470 7.99 -3.39 -13.94
N ASN A 471 8.73 -4.15 -14.74
CA ASN A 471 10.12 -4.56 -14.43
C ASN A 471 11.17 -3.45 -14.65
N SER A 472 10.86 -2.45 -15.45
CA SER A 472 11.83 -1.48 -15.98
C SER A 472 12.51 -0.63 -14.90
N GLU A 473 11.90 -0.48 -13.72
CA GLU A 473 12.56 0.22 -12.60
C GLU A 473 13.75 -0.53 -12.01
N LEU A 474 14.03 -1.79 -12.40
CA LEU A 474 15.32 -2.41 -12.12
C LEU A 474 16.47 -1.61 -12.75
N VAL A 475 16.26 -1.02 -13.93
CA VAL A 475 17.25 -0.13 -14.57
C VAL A 475 17.49 1.09 -13.68
N THR A 476 16.42 1.70 -13.18
CA THR A 476 16.48 2.87 -12.29
C THR A 476 17.18 2.54 -10.97
N ALA A 477 16.80 1.45 -10.32
CA ALA A 477 17.41 1.00 -9.06
C ALA A 477 18.92 0.75 -9.24
N CYS A 478 19.32 0.12 -10.35
CA CYS A 478 20.73 -0.07 -10.70
C CYS A 478 21.45 1.26 -10.91
N ALA A 479 20.86 2.18 -11.67
CA ALA A 479 21.46 3.48 -11.99
C ALA A 479 21.63 4.36 -10.74
N LEU A 480 20.69 4.28 -9.79
CA LEU A 480 20.74 5.03 -8.54
C LEU A 480 21.55 4.32 -7.43
N GLY A 481 22.01 3.09 -7.66
CA GLY A 481 22.67 2.28 -6.63
C GLY A 481 21.74 1.88 -5.48
N VAL A 482 20.43 1.86 -5.71
CA VAL A 482 19.43 1.50 -4.69
C VAL A 482 19.32 -0.01 -4.61
N LYS A 483 20.01 -0.60 -3.63
CA LYS A 483 20.05 -2.05 -3.43
C LYS A 483 18.72 -2.59 -2.87
N ILE A 484 18.06 -3.43 -3.67
CA ILE A 484 16.92 -4.26 -3.29
C ILE A 484 17.17 -5.72 -3.71
N THR A 485 16.59 -6.68 -2.98
CA THR A 485 16.58 -8.09 -3.37
C THR A 485 15.20 -8.45 -3.87
N VAL A 486 15.09 -8.92 -5.11
CA VAL A 486 13.81 -9.31 -5.73
C VAL A 486 13.78 -10.83 -5.86
N VAL A 487 12.75 -11.46 -5.31
CA VAL A 487 12.46 -12.88 -5.46
C VAL A 487 11.28 -13.02 -6.40
N ILE A 488 11.53 -13.54 -7.60
CA ILE A 488 10.51 -13.83 -8.59
C ILE A 488 10.03 -15.26 -8.38
N THR A 489 8.74 -15.42 -8.07
CA THR A 489 8.08 -16.73 -8.06
C THR A 489 7.39 -16.95 -9.40
N ASP A 490 8.00 -17.77 -10.24
CA ASP A 490 7.50 -18.10 -11.58
C ASP A 490 6.58 -19.33 -11.50
N ASN A 491 5.28 -19.06 -11.39
CA ASN A 491 4.24 -20.10 -11.41
C ASN A 491 3.51 -20.16 -12.76
N ARG A 492 4.05 -19.46 -13.77
CA ARG A 492 3.61 -19.48 -15.17
C ARG A 492 2.18 -18.95 -15.36
N GLY A 493 1.84 -17.86 -14.68
CA GLY A 493 0.59 -17.13 -14.89
C GLY A 493 0.00 -16.49 -13.62
N TYR A 494 -1.33 -16.39 -13.59
CA TYR A 494 -2.09 -15.80 -12.49
C TYR A 494 -2.64 -16.87 -11.54
N GLY A 495 -1.74 -17.54 -10.82
CA GLY A 495 -2.06 -18.70 -9.97
C GLY A 495 -3.22 -18.50 -8.98
N CYS A 496 -3.24 -17.40 -8.21
CA CYS A 496 -4.31 -17.16 -7.25
C CYS A 496 -5.69 -16.94 -7.90
N ILE A 497 -5.73 -16.33 -9.09
CA ILE A 497 -6.97 -16.13 -9.84
C ILE A 497 -7.43 -17.45 -10.47
N ASN A 498 -6.50 -18.30 -10.90
CA ASN A 498 -6.82 -19.67 -11.32
C ASN A 498 -7.50 -20.46 -10.19
N ARG A 499 -6.93 -20.41 -8.98
CA ARG A 499 -7.54 -21.06 -7.80
C ARG A 499 -8.92 -20.49 -7.46
N LEU A 500 -9.11 -19.18 -7.57
CA LEU A 500 -10.43 -18.56 -7.37
C LEU A 500 -11.45 -19.00 -8.42
N GLN A 501 -11.04 -19.07 -9.70
CA GLN A 501 -11.85 -19.56 -10.80
C GLN A 501 -12.30 -21.01 -10.55
N MET A 502 -11.39 -21.88 -10.13
CA MET A 502 -11.71 -23.26 -9.76
C MET A 502 -12.59 -23.35 -8.52
N GLY A 503 -12.32 -22.53 -7.50
CA GLY A 503 -13.07 -22.51 -6.24
C GLY A 503 -14.55 -22.10 -6.41
N THR A 504 -14.85 -21.32 -7.45
CA THR A 504 -16.21 -20.96 -7.87
C THR A 504 -16.85 -21.97 -8.83
N GLY A 505 -16.21 -23.13 -9.03
CA GLY A 505 -16.67 -24.20 -9.92
C GLY A 505 -16.34 -23.99 -11.40
N GLY A 506 -15.67 -22.90 -11.74
CA GLY A 506 -15.19 -22.62 -13.09
C GLY A 506 -14.10 -23.61 -13.53
N ALA A 507 -13.99 -23.82 -14.84
CA ALA A 507 -12.82 -24.48 -15.41
C ALA A 507 -11.64 -23.53 -15.47
N GLU A 508 -10.43 -24.08 -15.40
CA GLU A 508 -9.20 -23.35 -15.63
C GLU A 508 -9.19 -22.76 -17.05
N PHE A 509 -9.10 -21.45 -17.13
CA PHE A 509 -9.15 -20.74 -18.39
C PHE A 509 -8.43 -19.40 -18.30
N ASN A 510 -7.48 -19.17 -19.21
CA ASN A 510 -6.79 -17.90 -19.43
C ASN A 510 -5.99 -17.33 -18.25
N ASN A 511 -5.88 -18.05 -17.13
CA ASN A 511 -5.12 -17.62 -15.94
C ASN A 511 -3.69 -18.16 -15.94
N LEU A 512 -3.50 -19.46 -16.16
CA LEU A 512 -2.17 -20.05 -16.34
C LEU A 512 -1.82 -20.09 -17.82
N TYR A 513 -0.54 -19.92 -18.18
CA TYR A 513 -0.12 -19.98 -19.58
C TYR A 513 -0.54 -21.28 -20.28
N ALA A 514 -0.57 -22.41 -19.54
CA ALA A 514 -1.04 -23.71 -20.03
C ALA A 514 -2.49 -23.70 -20.54
N HIS A 515 -3.31 -22.73 -20.11
CA HIS A 515 -4.73 -22.59 -20.45
C HIS A 515 -5.02 -21.32 -21.26
N THR A 516 -4.00 -20.73 -21.88
CA THR A 516 -4.15 -19.57 -22.79
C THR A 516 -4.13 -20.00 -24.25
N SER A 517 -4.66 -19.15 -25.14
CA SER A 517 -4.58 -19.37 -26.59
C SER A 517 -3.24 -18.87 -27.13
N HIS A 518 -2.35 -19.78 -27.53
CA HIS A 518 -1.04 -19.44 -28.10
C HIS A 518 -0.56 -20.47 -29.13
N ILE A 519 0.26 -20.04 -30.09
CA ILE A 519 0.97 -20.94 -31.01
C ILE A 519 2.23 -21.51 -30.32
N HIS A 520 2.90 -20.68 -29.51
CA HIS A 520 4.07 -21.03 -28.73
C HIS A 520 3.88 -20.56 -27.30
N ALA A 521 4.07 -21.47 -26.33
CA ALA A 521 4.00 -21.11 -24.92
C ALA A 521 5.10 -20.08 -24.59
N PRO A 522 4.82 -19.04 -23.78
CA PRO A 522 5.85 -18.12 -23.31
C PRO A 522 6.99 -18.88 -22.60
N GLN A 523 8.23 -18.61 -23.00
CA GLN A 523 9.45 -19.18 -22.40
C GLN A 523 10.37 -18.02 -22.01
N ILE A 524 10.05 -17.36 -20.90
CA ILE A 524 10.76 -16.14 -20.47
C ILE A 524 11.89 -16.52 -19.53
N ASP A 525 13.13 -16.19 -19.89
CA ASP A 525 14.25 -16.24 -18.94
C ASP A 525 14.28 -14.95 -18.12
N PHE A 526 13.54 -14.94 -17.00
CA PHE A 526 13.49 -13.80 -16.09
C PHE A 526 14.85 -13.42 -15.50
N ALA A 527 15.75 -14.40 -15.31
CA ALA A 527 17.08 -14.13 -14.80
C ALA A 527 17.91 -13.39 -15.87
N ALA A 528 17.91 -13.87 -17.12
CA ALA A 528 18.56 -13.16 -18.23
C ALA A 528 17.96 -11.77 -18.45
N HIS A 529 16.64 -11.64 -18.38
CA HIS A 529 15.97 -10.35 -18.49
C HIS A 529 16.41 -9.36 -17.41
N ALA A 530 16.47 -9.80 -16.14
CA ALA A 530 17.00 -8.98 -15.05
C ALA A 530 18.49 -8.60 -15.25
N ARG A 531 19.33 -9.52 -15.75
CA ARG A 531 20.74 -9.22 -16.09
C ARG A 531 20.84 -8.17 -17.19
N ALA A 532 19.98 -8.24 -18.21
CA ALA A 532 19.97 -7.26 -19.30
C ALA A 532 19.63 -5.84 -18.81
N MET A 533 18.89 -5.72 -17.70
CA MET A 533 18.62 -4.44 -17.01
C MET A 533 19.72 -4.02 -16.02
N GLY A 534 20.79 -4.79 -15.90
CA GLY A 534 21.95 -4.48 -15.07
C GLY A 534 21.88 -4.98 -13.62
N ALA A 535 20.86 -5.75 -13.25
CA ALA A 535 20.81 -6.37 -11.92
C ALA A 535 21.71 -7.62 -11.87
N ASP A 536 22.24 -7.93 -10.69
CA ASP A 536 22.78 -9.26 -10.46
C ASP A 536 21.61 -10.24 -10.47
N SER A 537 21.71 -11.38 -11.17
CA SER A 537 20.60 -12.33 -11.14
C SER A 537 21.03 -13.79 -11.26
N ARG A 538 20.22 -14.66 -10.69
CA ARG A 538 20.35 -16.11 -10.82
C ARG A 538 18.98 -16.79 -10.75
N LYS A 539 18.83 -17.88 -11.49
CA LYS A 539 17.72 -18.82 -11.33
C LYS A 539 18.16 -19.93 -10.37
N VAL A 540 17.29 -20.30 -9.45
CA VAL A 540 17.46 -21.41 -8.50
C VAL A 540 16.31 -22.39 -8.67
N THR A 541 16.55 -23.65 -8.30
CA THR A 541 15.61 -24.76 -8.51
C THR A 541 15.09 -25.37 -7.22
N THR A 542 15.78 -25.13 -6.10
CA THR A 542 15.40 -25.69 -4.79
C THR A 542 15.35 -24.63 -3.70
N ILE A 543 14.65 -24.94 -2.60
CA ILE A 543 14.61 -24.10 -1.40
C ILE A 543 16.01 -23.88 -0.81
N ALA A 544 16.87 -24.90 -0.80
CA ALA A 544 18.24 -24.77 -0.30
C ALA A 544 19.08 -23.80 -1.15
N GLU A 545 18.95 -23.87 -2.48
CA GLU A 545 19.61 -22.93 -3.39
C GLU A 545 19.08 -21.50 -3.24
N LEU A 546 17.77 -21.34 -3.01
CA LEU A 546 17.17 -20.04 -2.71
C LEU A 546 17.75 -19.44 -1.43
N GLU A 547 17.84 -20.21 -0.34
CA GLU A 547 18.43 -19.74 0.91
C GLU A 547 19.90 -19.34 0.74
N ALA A 548 20.68 -20.14 0.02
CA ALA A 548 22.07 -19.82 -0.30
C ALA A 548 22.19 -18.54 -1.13
N ALA A 549 21.31 -18.36 -2.12
CA ALA A 549 21.25 -17.17 -2.97
C ALA A 549 20.87 -15.91 -2.16
N LEU A 550 19.88 -16.00 -1.28
CA LEU A 550 19.45 -14.90 -0.40
C LEU A 550 20.57 -14.49 0.56
N ASN A 551 21.25 -15.45 1.17
CA ASN A 551 22.42 -15.18 2.01
C ASN A 551 23.53 -14.48 1.23
N SER A 552 23.80 -14.90 -0.01
CA SER A 552 24.78 -14.25 -0.90
C SER A 552 24.36 -12.83 -1.31
N ALA A 553 23.06 -12.59 -1.53
CA ALA A 553 22.54 -11.27 -1.92
C ALA A 553 22.73 -10.20 -0.83
N ARG A 554 22.92 -10.61 0.44
CA ARG A 554 23.20 -9.70 1.55
C ARG A 554 24.49 -8.91 1.37
N GLU A 555 25.51 -9.51 0.76
CA GLU A 555 26.80 -8.85 0.52
C GLU A 555 26.85 -8.12 -0.83
N ALA A 556 25.80 -8.25 -1.65
CA ALA A 556 25.73 -7.55 -2.93
C ALA A 556 25.66 -6.03 -2.73
N THR A 557 26.20 -5.27 -3.67
CA THR A 557 26.13 -3.79 -3.69
C THR A 557 25.14 -3.26 -4.72
N ARG A 558 24.52 -4.15 -5.49
CA ARG A 558 23.59 -3.86 -6.58
C ARG A 558 22.25 -4.56 -6.35
N PRO A 559 21.17 -4.13 -7.02
CA PRO A 559 19.94 -4.91 -7.07
C PRO A 559 20.22 -6.36 -7.45
N THR A 560 19.63 -7.30 -6.71
CA THR A 560 19.80 -8.74 -6.93
C THR A 560 18.44 -9.37 -7.21
N VAL A 561 18.32 -10.14 -8.28
CA VAL A 561 17.10 -10.85 -8.66
C VAL A 561 17.32 -12.36 -8.59
N ILE A 562 16.51 -13.05 -7.80
CA ILE A 562 16.53 -14.50 -7.66
C ILE A 562 15.22 -15.03 -8.22
N VAL A 563 15.30 -15.92 -9.21
CA VAL A 563 14.14 -16.52 -9.85
C VAL A 563 13.99 -17.94 -9.35
N ILE A 564 12.78 -18.32 -8.93
CA ILE A 564 12.45 -19.70 -8.55
C ILE A 564 11.12 -20.09 -9.19
N ASP A 565 11.10 -21.28 -9.79
CA ASP A 565 9.87 -21.84 -10.34
C ASP A 565 9.03 -22.37 -9.17
N THR A 566 7.75 -22.02 -9.13
CA THR A 566 6.82 -22.50 -8.09
C THR A 566 5.61 -23.23 -8.67
N ASP A 567 5.00 -24.07 -7.85
CA ASP A 567 3.75 -24.75 -8.17
C ASP A 567 2.57 -23.77 -8.01
N PRO A 568 1.74 -23.54 -9.05
CA PRO A 568 0.61 -22.61 -8.98
C PRO A 568 -0.59 -23.11 -8.14
N TYR A 569 -0.65 -24.39 -7.75
CA TYR A 569 -1.85 -24.98 -7.14
C TYR A 569 -1.91 -24.98 -5.60
N PRO A 570 -0.81 -25.24 -4.87
CA PRO A 570 -0.85 -25.34 -3.42
C PRO A 570 -1.30 -24.04 -2.74
N THR A 571 -2.09 -24.20 -1.69
CA THR A 571 -2.55 -23.15 -0.77
C THR A 571 -2.56 -23.75 0.63
N PRO A 572 -2.40 -22.96 1.71
CA PRO A 572 -2.59 -23.45 3.07
C PRO A 572 -4.01 -24.00 3.24
N GLU A 573 -4.13 -25.22 3.79
CA GLU A 573 -5.43 -25.79 4.18
C GLU A 573 -5.98 -25.16 5.46
N ALA A 574 -5.09 -24.64 6.31
CA ALA A 574 -5.44 -24.03 7.58
C ALA A 574 -5.54 -22.51 7.47
N GLY A 575 -6.50 -21.94 8.21
CA GLY A 575 -6.74 -20.50 8.23
C GLY A 575 -7.77 -20.07 7.19
N GLY A 576 -7.75 -18.78 6.88
CA GLY A 576 -8.69 -18.13 5.99
C GLY A 576 -10.09 -17.95 6.57
N TYR A 577 -10.94 -17.29 5.80
CA TYR A 577 -12.36 -17.11 6.09
C TYR A 577 -13.16 -16.97 4.80
N TRP A 578 -14.50 -17.03 4.92
CA TRP A 578 -15.38 -16.83 3.79
C TRP A 578 -15.23 -15.44 3.16
N TRP A 579 -15.31 -15.41 1.84
CA TRP A 579 -15.29 -14.22 0.99
C TRP A 579 -16.51 -14.26 0.07
N ASP A 580 -17.27 -13.16 0.02
CA ASP A 580 -18.46 -13.00 -0.81
C ASP A 580 -18.06 -12.78 -2.29
N VAL A 581 -17.69 -13.89 -2.93
CA VAL A 581 -17.46 -13.97 -4.37
C VAL A 581 -18.69 -14.57 -5.00
N ALA A 582 -19.46 -13.74 -5.69
CA ALA A 582 -20.69 -14.16 -6.35
C ALA A 582 -20.41 -15.30 -7.34
N VAL A 583 -21.07 -16.43 -7.14
CA VAL A 583 -21.06 -17.57 -8.06
C VAL A 583 -22.25 -17.45 -9.02
N PRO A 584 -22.07 -17.70 -10.34
CA PRO A 584 -23.15 -17.63 -11.32
C PRO A 584 -24.38 -18.43 -10.91
N GLU A 585 -25.56 -17.83 -11.08
CA GLU A 585 -26.85 -18.46 -10.75
C GLU A 585 -27.24 -19.56 -11.76
N VAL A 586 -26.79 -19.43 -13.01
CA VAL A 586 -27.06 -20.40 -14.08
C VAL A 586 -25.75 -20.87 -14.71
N SER A 587 -25.58 -22.18 -14.86
CA SER A 587 -24.46 -22.79 -15.57
C SER A 587 -24.77 -24.23 -15.98
N ASP A 588 -24.29 -24.65 -17.16
CA ASP A 588 -24.34 -26.05 -17.59
C ASP A 588 -23.31 -26.93 -16.85
N ARG A 589 -22.40 -26.33 -16.08
CA ARG A 589 -21.38 -27.04 -15.29
C ARG A 589 -21.92 -27.41 -13.91
N ASN A 590 -21.89 -28.70 -13.58
CA ASN A 590 -22.31 -29.20 -12.28
C ASN A 590 -21.44 -28.62 -11.13
N GLU A 591 -20.15 -28.41 -11.37
CA GLU A 591 -19.23 -27.83 -10.38
C GLU A 591 -19.65 -26.40 -9.99
N VAL A 592 -20.12 -25.60 -10.95
CA VAL A 592 -20.63 -24.25 -10.71
C VAL A 592 -21.95 -24.31 -9.94
N GLN A 593 -22.87 -25.21 -10.31
CA GLN A 593 -24.14 -25.39 -9.59
C GLN A 593 -23.90 -25.78 -8.12
N GLN A 594 -22.93 -26.66 -7.86
CA GLN A 594 -22.55 -27.04 -6.49
C GLN A 594 -21.87 -25.88 -5.74
N ALA A 595 -20.99 -25.13 -6.40
CA ALA A 595 -20.37 -23.94 -5.81
C ALA A 595 -21.42 -22.87 -5.47
N ARG A 596 -22.44 -22.70 -6.32
CA ARG A 596 -23.57 -21.80 -6.08
C ARG A 596 -24.37 -22.22 -4.86
N ALA A 597 -24.69 -23.50 -4.72
CA ALA A 597 -25.40 -24.01 -3.54
C ALA A 597 -24.61 -23.77 -2.25
N ARG A 598 -23.28 -23.96 -2.26
CA ARG A 598 -22.41 -23.63 -1.12
C ARG A 598 -22.39 -22.13 -0.82
N TYR A 599 -22.30 -21.30 -1.87
CA TYR A 599 -22.33 -19.84 -1.75
C TYR A 599 -23.65 -19.35 -1.12
N GLU A 600 -24.80 -19.85 -1.56
CA GLU A 600 -26.11 -19.48 -1.00
C GLU A 600 -26.29 -19.96 0.44
N ALA A 601 -25.70 -21.09 0.83
CA ALA A 601 -25.68 -21.54 2.21
C ALA A 601 -24.85 -20.59 3.08
N ALA A 602 -23.63 -20.24 2.66
CA ALA A 602 -22.76 -19.30 3.37
C ALA A 602 -23.38 -17.91 3.50
N LEU A 603 -24.07 -17.43 2.46
CA LEU A 603 -24.76 -16.13 2.47
C LEU A 603 -25.85 -16.07 3.56
N LYS A 604 -26.51 -17.19 3.86
CA LYS A 604 -27.51 -17.27 4.95
C LYS A 604 -26.88 -17.23 6.34
N GLU A 605 -25.64 -17.70 6.48
CA GLU A 605 -24.88 -17.71 7.74
C GLU A 605 -24.18 -16.38 8.05
N ARG A 606 -24.17 -15.42 7.12
CA ARG A 606 -23.51 -14.11 7.30
C ARG A 606 -24.15 -13.24 8.38
N HIS A 607 -25.45 -13.40 8.62
CA HIS A 607 -26.27 -12.46 9.39
C HIS A 607 -26.32 -12.77 10.88
#